data_AF-A0A7C7CVZ7-F1
#
_entry.id   AF-A0A7C7CVZ7-F1
#
_cell.length_a   1.000
_cell.length_b   1.000
_cell.length_c   1.000
_cell.angle_alpha   90.00
_cell.angle_beta   90.00
_cell.angle_gamma   90.00
#
_symmetry.space_group_name_H-M   'P 1'
#
loop_
_entity.id
_entity.type
_entity.pdbx_description
1 polymer ?
#
loop_
_entity_poly.entity_id
_entity_poly.type
_entity_poly.pdbx_seq_one_letter_code
_entity_poly.pdbx_strand_id
1 'polypeptide(L)'
;MQMRFFRSLVVNGTGNGDPLNQREHPNTITTWIDGSVVYGSDEGRANWLREHIGGRMKVSDFEEGDLLPQANYAEDPTTPGMSFAGFNFSNSFVAGDARANEHVALLSMHILFVREHNRLASEILDRNPDWSDEQIYQYARHINVGLIESITYNEFLPSLGIELDPYNGYNPTIDPSISNEFATVAFRMGHSQIGSTMFRLNETRMTSPDGHLALREGFFDVTPITEGGGIGPILRGLAFNVQPENDLMFVDDLRNQMFGPPGAGGMDLCAIDTQRGRDHGIPDFNTVREAFGLARYTNWSDFTSDNATIEALNNTYPDVDSVDALIGMLAEDHVENSALGETMHVIIKEQFTRLRDGDRLYYGSEFSELGDIQDDINSTTLADVILRNTEIERIQCNVFFSEQVLDEMECKLQNKEVTSGGLNNNNEPSGTLSGADIIKYTVPLLLIIIVLILANAQSNSSNVIEKKEKAEKPLLNEDENGSQSILSYGLNSEILDDG
;
A
#
# COMPACT_ATOMS: atom_id res chain seq x y z
N MET A 1 36.10 -10.89 -0.68
CA MET A 1 35.18 -9.91 -0.06
C MET A 1 34.13 -10.72 0.68
N GLN A 2 33.75 -10.33 1.90
CA GLN A 2 32.68 -10.99 2.67
C GLN A 2 31.51 -10.01 2.79
N MET A 3 30.31 -10.44 2.40
CA MET A 3 29.09 -9.67 2.62
C MET A 3 28.66 -9.84 4.08
N ARG A 4 28.44 -8.73 4.80
CA ARG A 4 27.96 -8.78 6.19
C ARG A 4 26.46 -9.06 6.20
N PHE A 5 26.04 -9.96 7.08
CA PHE A 5 24.63 -10.27 7.34
C PHE A 5 24.37 -10.22 8.84
N PHE A 6 23.36 -9.46 9.25
CA PHE A 6 22.93 -9.38 10.64
C PHE A 6 21.67 -10.23 10.82
N ARG A 7 21.71 -11.13 11.81
CA ARG A 7 20.55 -11.92 12.20
C ARG A 7 19.40 -11.03 12.65
N SER A 8 18.18 -11.44 12.37
CA SER A 8 16.97 -10.73 12.79
C SER A 8 16.84 -10.70 14.31
N LEU A 9 16.10 -9.71 14.81
CA LEU A 9 15.71 -9.61 16.22
C LEU A 9 14.98 -10.88 16.68
N VAL A 10 15.02 -11.12 17.98
CA VAL A 10 14.46 -12.32 18.61
C VAL A 10 13.40 -11.92 19.62
N VAL A 11 12.31 -12.68 19.66
CA VAL A 11 11.33 -12.57 20.73
C VAL A 11 11.96 -13.02 22.04
N ASN A 12 12.01 -12.12 23.02
CA ASN A 12 12.64 -12.42 24.31
C ASN A 12 12.02 -13.67 24.95
N GLY A 13 12.88 -14.57 25.45
CA GLY A 13 12.46 -15.85 26.03
C GLY A 13 12.42 -17.03 25.06
N THR A 14 12.57 -16.80 23.75
CA THR A 14 12.63 -17.86 22.73
C THR A 14 14.08 -18.21 22.35
N GLY A 15 14.32 -19.38 21.75
CA GLY A 15 15.64 -19.79 21.28
C GLY A 15 16.67 -20.02 22.39
N ASN A 16 16.23 -20.54 23.54
CA ASN A 16 17.06 -20.74 24.73
C ASN A 16 17.82 -22.10 24.76
N GLY A 17 17.83 -22.83 23.64
CA GLY A 17 18.46 -24.13 23.49
C GLY A 17 17.57 -25.34 23.84
N ASP A 18 16.34 -25.10 24.30
CA ASP A 18 15.32 -26.14 24.43
C ASP A 18 14.73 -26.47 23.05
N PRO A 19 14.74 -27.74 22.60
CA PRO A 19 14.14 -28.16 21.34
C PRO A 19 12.65 -27.80 21.18
N LEU A 20 11.94 -27.58 22.29
CA LEU A 20 10.53 -27.18 22.30
C LEU A 20 10.31 -25.66 22.34
N ASN A 21 11.39 -24.88 22.46
CA ASN A 21 11.35 -23.41 22.49
C ASN A 21 12.39 -22.86 21.50
N GLN A 22 12.06 -23.01 20.22
CA GLN A 22 12.88 -22.52 19.13
C GLN A 22 12.93 -20.99 19.11
N ARG A 23 13.87 -20.42 18.36
CA ARG A 23 14.03 -18.97 18.24
C ARG A 23 12.89 -18.41 17.39
N GLU A 24 12.12 -17.49 17.94
CA GLU A 24 11.05 -16.78 17.23
C GLU A 24 11.46 -15.34 16.91
N HIS A 25 10.83 -14.78 15.88
CA HIS A 25 11.13 -13.45 15.37
C HIS A 25 9.89 -12.54 15.52
N PRO A 26 10.05 -11.30 16.04
CA PRO A 26 8.92 -10.42 16.21
C PRO A 26 8.45 -9.86 14.87
N ASN A 27 7.14 -9.76 14.67
CA ASN A 27 6.57 -8.82 13.72
C ASN A 27 6.56 -7.43 14.38
N THR A 28 7.19 -6.44 13.74
CA THR A 28 7.31 -5.08 14.29
C THR A 28 6.23 -4.13 13.78
N ILE A 29 5.32 -4.61 12.94
CA ILE A 29 4.13 -3.90 12.48
C ILE A 29 2.87 -4.70 12.82
N THR A 30 1.69 -4.11 12.64
CA THR A 30 0.43 -4.83 12.82
C THR A 30 0.31 -5.98 11.80
N THR A 31 -0.32 -7.08 12.20
CA THR A 31 -0.55 -8.25 11.33
C THR A 31 -1.57 -7.96 10.23
N TRP A 32 -2.49 -7.03 10.48
CA TRP A 32 -3.68 -6.78 9.68
C TRP A 32 -3.41 -5.96 8.42
N ILE A 33 -4.33 -6.03 7.45
CA ILE A 33 -4.38 -5.08 6.32
C ILE A 33 -5.18 -3.85 6.78
N ASP A 34 -4.66 -3.15 7.79
CA ASP A 34 -5.34 -2.07 8.52
C ASP A 34 -4.87 -0.66 8.13
N GLY A 35 -4.18 -0.57 6.99
CA GLY A 35 -3.55 0.66 6.51
C GLY A 35 -2.41 1.17 7.38
N SER A 36 -1.81 0.36 8.26
CA SER A 36 -0.67 0.78 9.10
C SER A 36 0.53 1.31 8.31
N VAL A 37 0.67 0.95 7.03
CA VAL A 37 1.66 1.55 6.12
C VAL A 37 1.39 3.05 5.86
N VAL A 38 0.15 3.50 5.99
CA VAL A 38 -0.29 4.90 5.89
C VAL A 38 -0.33 5.55 7.29
N TYR A 39 -0.88 4.86 8.29
CA TYR A 39 -1.23 5.45 9.58
C TYR A 39 -0.26 5.13 10.72
N GLY A 40 0.70 4.24 10.53
CA GLY A 40 1.59 3.74 11.58
C GLY A 40 1.04 2.51 12.32
N SER A 41 1.94 1.79 12.97
CA SER A 41 1.63 0.59 13.78
C SER A 41 1.60 0.88 15.29
N ASP A 42 1.77 2.13 15.68
CA ASP A 42 1.72 2.59 17.07
C ASP A 42 1.04 3.96 17.16
N GLU A 43 0.45 4.26 18.32
CA GLU A 43 -0.31 5.47 18.57
C GLU A 43 0.55 6.74 18.46
N GLY A 44 1.83 6.67 18.83
CA GLY A 44 2.75 7.80 18.75
C GLY A 44 2.98 8.24 17.30
N ARG A 45 3.30 7.29 16.43
CA ARG A 45 3.43 7.55 14.98
C ARG A 45 2.10 7.97 14.37
N ALA A 46 0.99 7.31 14.70
CA ALA A 46 -0.33 7.66 14.18
C ALA A 46 -0.74 9.09 14.52
N ASN A 47 -0.52 9.52 15.77
CA ASN A 47 -0.77 10.88 16.19
C ASN A 47 0.20 11.86 15.52
N TRP A 48 1.49 11.53 15.43
CA TRP A 48 2.46 12.43 14.79
C TRP A 48 2.13 12.68 13.32
N LEU A 49 1.59 11.69 12.59
CA LEU A 49 1.25 11.82 11.17
C LEU A 49 0.00 12.68 10.91
N ARG A 50 -0.75 13.08 11.94
CA ARG A 50 -2.00 13.85 11.80
C ARG A 50 -1.79 15.35 11.89
N GLU A 51 -2.56 16.10 11.12
CA GLU A 51 -2.64 17.56 11.23
C GLU A 51 -3.47 18.00 12.45
N HIS A 52 -4.37 17.11 12.92
CA HIS A 52 -5.37 17.39 13.96
C HIS A 52 -6.34 18.52 13.62
N ILE A 53 -6.50 18.78 12.31
CA ILE A 53 -7.44 19.74 11.76
C ILE A 53 -8.18 19.07 10.61
N GLY A 54 -9.52 19.08 10.66
CA GLY A 54 -10.37 18.55 9.58
C GLY A 54 -10.23 17.05 9.31
N GLY A 55 -9.68 16.29 10.27
CA GLY A 55 -9.39 14.87 10.14
C GLY A 55 -8.24 14.54 9.19
N ARG A 56 -7.37 15.51 8.87
CA ARG A 56 -6.33 15.37 7.83
C ARG A 56 -5.03 14.77 8.36
N MET A 57 -4.29 14.15 7.46
CA MET A 57 -2.89 13.75 7.62
C MET A 57 -1.97 14.91 7.22
N LYS A 58 -0.83 15.04 7.91
CA LYS A 58 0.22 16.00 7.57
C LYS A 58 0.73 15.73 6.15
N VAL A 59 1.01 16.82 5.44
CA VAL A 59 1.65 16.82 4.12
C VAL A 59 2.68 17.94 4.08
N SER A 60 3.58 17.90 3.12
CA SER A 60 4.47 19.01 2.78
C SER A 60 4.09 19.58 1.42
N ASP A 61 4.17 20.91 1.30
CA ASP A 61 3.83 21.63 0.08
C ASP A 61 5.04 21.66 -0.87
N PHE A 62 4.83 21.16 -2.08
CA PHE A 62 5.80 21.07 -3.17
C PHE A 62 5.13 21.52 -4.47
N GLU A 63 5.92 21.92 -5.47
CA GLU A 63 5.37 22.32 -6.78
C GLU A 63 4.64 21.15 -7.46
N GLU A 64 5.04 19.92 -7.14
CA GLU A 64 4.47 18.65 -7.58
C GLU A 64 3.23 18.20 -6.79
N GLY A 65 2.72 19.07 -5.89
CA GLY A 65 1.55 18.87 -5.04
C GLY A 65 1.86 18.22 -3.69
N ASP A 66 0.81 17.94 -2.90
CA ASP A 66 0.93 17.38 -1.54
C ASP A 66 1.83 16.13 -1.51
N LEU A 67 2.98 16.20 -0.84
CA LEU A 67 3.84 15.05 -0.55
C LEU A 67 3.75 14.69 0.93
N LEU A 68 4.35 13.56 1.31
CA LEU A 68 4.47 13.17 2.71
C LEU A 68 5.19 14.24 3.55
N PRO A 69 5.00 14.27 4.88
CA PRO A 69 5.73 15.19 5.74
C PRO A 69 7.24 14.90 5.71
N GLN A 70 8.06 15.92 5.49
CA GLN A 70 9.52 15.76 5.57
C GLN A 70 9.98 15.52 7.01
N ALA A 71 10.97 14.66 7.18
CA ALA A 71 11.56 14.38 8.47
C ALA A 71 12.41 15.57 8.94
N ASN A 72 12.15 16.07 10.15
CA ASN A 72 12.86 17.21 10.73
C ASN A 72 13.33 16.91 12.16
N TYR A 73 14.30 16.00 12.28
CA TYR A 73 14.84 15.57 13.58
C TYR A 73 15.57 16.69 14.35
N ALA A 74 15.98 17.77 13.66
CA ALA A 74 16.69 18.89 14.29
C ALA A 74 15.73 19.80 15.07
N GLU A 75 14.54 20.07 14.53
CA GLU A 75 13.56 20.96 15.14
C GLU A 75 12.46 20.19 15.89
N ASP A 76 12.15 18.96 15.46
CA ASP A 76 11.19 18.07 16.10
C ASP A 76 11.83 16.71 16.46
N PRO A 77 12.35 16.56 17.70
CA PRO A 77 12.89 15.30 18.19
C PRO A 77 11.87 14.15 18.30
N THR A 78 10.58 14.45 18.15
CA THR A 78 9.51 13.42 18.15
C THR A 78 9.24 12.84 16.77
N THR A 79 9.92 13.36 15.73
CA THR A 79 9.86 12.84 14.35
C THR A 79 10.09 11.31 14.34
N PRO A 80 9.13 10.50 13.84
CA PRO A 80 9.29 9.06 13.77
C PRO A 80 10.49 8.65 12.91
N GLY A 81 11.27 7.69 13.39
CA GLY A 81 12.47 7.21 12.69
C GLY A 81 12.16 6.46 11.39
N MET A 82 12.91 6.80 10.34
CA MET A 82 12.80 6.14 9.02
C MET A 82 14.01 5.25 8.75
N SER A 83 13.78 4.14 8.03
CA SER A 83 14.81 3.21 7.59
C SER A 83 15.76 3.88 6.60
N PHE A 84 16.99 3.40 6.61
CA PHE A 84 18.09 4.05 5.92
C PHE A 84 19.23 3.08 5.61
N ALA A 85 19.80 3.18 4.42
CA ALA A 85 20.91 2.35 3.97
C ALA A 85 22.21 3.14 3.68
N GLY A 86 22.52 4.20 4.43
CA GLY A 86 23.80 4.93 4.30
C GLY A 86 23.78 6.21 3.45
N PHE A 87 22.61 6.66 3.00
CA PHE A 87 22.38 7.85 2.17
C PHE A 87 22.30 9.18 2.96
N ASN A 88 21.65 10.24 2.44
CA ASN A 88 21.46 11.47 3.22
C ASN A 88 20.11 11.44 3.96
N PHE A 89 20.14 11.43 5.30
CA PHE A 89 18.93 11.39 6.14
C PHE A 89 18.10 12.69 6.07
N SER A 90 18.72 13.79 5.63
CA SER A 90 18.18 15.15 5.75
C SER A 90 16.98 15.44 4.85
N ASN A 91 16.71 14.60 3.84
CA ASN A 91 15.63 14.80 2.86
C ASN A 91 14.63 13.63 2.84
N SER A 92 14.52 12.83 3.90
CA SER A 92 13.58 11.72 3.96
C SER A 92 12.16 12.17 4.26
N PHE A 93 11.17 11.44 3.76
CA PHE A 93 9.76 11.60 4.12
C PHE A 93 9.37 10.68 5.28
N VAL A 94 8.40 11.08 6.09
CA VAL A 94 7.86 10.26 7.18
C VAL A 94 6.53 9.65 6.75
N ALA A 95 6.36 8.35 7.01
CA ALA A 95 5.18 7.58 6.67
C ALA A 95 4.77 6.65 7.83
N GLY A 96 3.67 5.91 7.66
CA GLY A 96 3.25 4.87 8.60
C GLY A 96 4.29 3.74 8.74
N ASP A 97 4.84 3.25 7.62
CA ASP A 97 5.93 2.27 7.64
C ASP A 97 7.31 2.94 7.49
N ALA A 98 8.30 2.51 8.27
CA ALA A 98 9.63 3.12 8.27
C ALA A 98 10.40 2.95 6.95
N ARG A 99 10.00 2.02 6.08
CA ARG A 99 10.67 1.70 4.81
C ARG A 99 10.09 2.44 3.60
N ALA A 100 9.15 3.37 3.80
CA ALA A 100 8.51 4.09 2.69
C ALA A 100 9.49 4.78 1.71
N ASN A 101 10.68 5.19 2.19
CA ASN A 101 11.71 5.82 1.36
C ASN A 101 12.65 4.82 0.67
N GLU A 102 12.43 3.51 0.80
CA GLU A 102 13.34 2.49 0.27
C GLU A 102 13.52 2.66 -1.24
N HIS A 103 12.42 2.82 -1.98
CA HIS A 103 12.44 3.13 -3.41
C HIS A 103 11.31 4.10 -3.80
N VAL A 104 11.55 4.98 -4.77
CA VAL A 104 10.57 6.00 -5.24
C VAL A 104 9.23 5.42 -5.71
N ALA A 105 9.23 4.20 -6.26
CA ALA A 105 7.99 3.50 -6.62
C ALA A 105 7.12 3.19 -5.39
N LEU A 106 7.74 2.69 -4.31
CA LEU A 106 7.06 2.43 -3.04
C LEU A 106 6.59 3.74 -2.40
N LEU A 107 7.46 4.75 -2.36
CA LEU A 107 7.13 6.07 -1.84
C LEU A 107 5.92 6.70 -2.56
N SER A 108 5.83 6.51 -3.88
CA SER A 108 4.69 6.98 -4.68
C SER A 108 3.36 6.40 -4.22
N MET A 109 3.33 5.12 -3.83
CA MET A 109 2.13 4.46 -3.28
C MET A 109 1.76 4.99 -1.90
N HIS A 110 2.75 5.27 -1.03
CA HIS A 110 2.48 5.90 0.27
C HIS A 110 1.87 7.30 0.10
N ILE A 111 2.43 8.12 -0.80
CA ILE A 111 1.90 9.46 -1.11
C ILE A 111 0.46 9.34 -1.64
N LEU A 112 0.21 8.40 -2.56
CA LEU A 112 -1.10 8.19 -3.16
C LEU A 112 -2.19 7.94 -2.11
N PHE A 113 -1.96 7.04 -1.16
CA PHE A 113 -2.95 6.71 -0.13
C PHE A 113 -3.08 7.77 0.97
N VAL A 114 -2.06 8.60 1.22
CA VAL A 114 -2.20 9.80 2.07
C VAL A 114 -3.05 10.86 1.37
N ARG A 115 -2.87 11.08 0.06
CA ARG A 115 -3.73 11.97 -0.73
C ARG A 115 -5.18 11.48 -0.72
N GLU A 116 -5.41 10.18 -0.89
CA GLU A 116 -6.77 9.61 -0.85
C GLU A 116 -7.42 9.81 0.53
N HIS A 117 -6.66 9.62 1.62
CA HIS A 117 -7.16 9.93 2.96
C HIS A 117 -7.59 11.41 3.08
N ASN A 118 -6.75 12.34 2.66
CA ASN A 118 -7.05 13.78 2.77
C ASN A 118 -8.22 14.20 1.86
N ARG A 119 -8.38 13.56 0.69
CA ARG A 119 -9.55 13.72 -0.18
C ARG A 119 -10.82 13.27 0.52
N LEU A 120 -10.80 12.06 1.09
CA LEU A 120 -11.93 11.49 1.85
C LEU A 120 -12.29 12.37 3.05
N ALA A 121 -11.30 12.78 3.86
CA ALA A 121 -11.51 13.64 5.02
C ALA A 121 -12.19 14.97 4.64
N SER A 122 -11.77 15.58 3.52
CA SER A 122 -12.38 16.82 3.01
C SER A 122 -13.84 16.60 2.60
N GLU A 123 -14.15 15.53 1.86
CA GLU A 123 -15.54 15.23 1.48
C GLU A 123 -16.44 14.89 2.69
N ILE A 124 -15.88 14.20 3.69
CA ILE A 124 -16.59 13.86 4.91
C ILE A 124 -16.90 15.13 5.70
N LEU A 125 -15.93 16.05 5.83
CA LEU A 125 -16.11 17.34 6.49
C LEU A 125 -17.18 18.19 5.78
N ASP A 126 -17.16 18.26 4.45
CA ASP A 126 -18.14 19.01 3.66
C ASP A 126 -19.58 18.51 3.88
N ARG A 127 -19.75 17.19 4.06
CA ARG A 127 -21.06 16.57 4.33
C ARG A 127 -21.43 16.59 5.81
N ASN A 128 -20.45 16.70 6.70
CA ASN A 128 -20.62 16.61 8.15
C ASN A 128 -19.86 17.74 8.88
N PRO A 129 -20.23 19.02 8.67
CA PRO A 129 -19.47 20.17 9.19
C PRO A 129 -19.42 20.25 10.72
N ASP A 130 -20.32 19.55 11.42
CA ASP A 130 -20.39 19.51 12.88
C ASP A 130 -19.57 18.36 13.51
N TRP A 131 -18.94 17.50 12.70
CA TRP A 131 -18.09 16.42 13.21
C TRP A 131 -16.75 16.96 13.72
N SER A 132 -16.23 16.32 14.77
CA SER A 132 -14.89 16.60 15.28
C SER A 132 -13.79 16.09 14.34
N ASP A 133 -12.58 16.62 14.47
CA ASP A 133 -11.37 16.13 13.78
C ASP A 133 -11.22 14.61 13.89
N GLU A 134 -11.39 14.08 15.10
CA GLU A 134 -11.26 12.64 15.37
C GLU A 134 -12.30 11.80 14.62
N GLN A 135 -13.56 12.24 14.59
CA GLN A 135 -14.61 11.54 13.87
C GLN A 135 -14.35 11.51 12.37
N ILE A 136 -13.88 12.62 11.79
CA ILE A 136 -13.55 12.71 10.37
C ILE A 136 -12.34 11.83 10.05
N TYR A 137 -11.28 11.91 10.86
CA TYR A 137 -10.06 11.10 10.71
C TYR A 137 -10.36 9.61 10.73
N GLN A 138 -11.10 9.12 11.74
CA GLN A 138 -11.38 7.69 11.87
C GLN A 138 -12.28 7.20 10.73
N TYR A 139 -13.27 7.98 10.29
CA TYR A 139 -14.14 7.59 9.19
C TYR A 139 -13.40 7.60 7.85
N ALA A 140 -12.58 8.62 7.58
CA ALA A 140 -11.70 8.67 6.40
C ALA A 140 -10.70 7.51 6.40
N ARG A 141 -10.10 7.20 7.56
CA ARG A 141 -9.23 6.04 7.76
C ARG A 141 -9.95 4.74 7.44
N HIS A 142 -11.14 4.52 7.99
CA HIS A 142 -11.90 3.29 7.81
C HIS A 142 -12.22 3.04 6.33
N ILE A 143 -12.67 4.07 5.60
CA ILE A 143 -12.92 3.97 4.15
C ILE A 143 -11.62 3.67 3.40
N ASN A 144 -10.54 4.40 3.66
CA ASN A 144 -9.28 4.21 2.95
C ASN A 144 -8.67 2.82 3.21
N VAL A 145 -8.82 2.28 4.43
CA VAL A 145 -8.46 0.90 4.74
C VAL A 145 -9.30 -0.09 3.93
N GLY A 146 -10.61 0.11 3.86
CA GLY A 146 -11.48 -0.73 3.04
C GLY A 146 -11.13 -0.69 1.54
N LEU A 147 -10.67 0.45 1.02
CA LEU A 147 -10.13 0.54 -0.34
C LEU A 147 -8.86 -0.29 -0.50
N ILE A 148 -7.90 -0.20 0.44
CA ILE A 148 -6.66 -1.00 0.42
C ILE A 148 -6.98 -2.50 0.46
N GLU A 149 -7.89 -2.92 1.34
CA GLU A 149 -8.32 -4.31 1.43
C GLU A 149 -9.03 -4.77 0.15
N SER A 150 -9.99 -4.00 -0.36
CA SER A 150 -10.70 -4.31 -1.61
C SER A 150 -9.73 -4.48 -2.78
N ILE A 151 -8.83 -3.51 -2.99
CA ILE A 151 -7.81 -3.58 -4.06
C ILE A 151 -6.91 -4.81 -3.87
N THR A 152 -6.52 -5.11 -2.62
CA THR A 152 -5.66 -6.27 -2.34
C THR A 152 -6.36 -7.58 -2.71
N TYR A 153 -7.59 -7.78 -2.22
CA TYR A 153 -8.31 -9.05 -2.36
C TYR A 153 -8.97 -9.23 -3.73
N ASN A 154 -9.39 -8.14 -4.40
CA ASN A 154 -10.19 -8.18 -5.61
C ASN A 154 -9.41 -7.79 -6.88
N GLU A 155 -8.21 -7.21 -6.76
CA GLU A 155 -7.38 -6.86 -7.91
C GLU A 155 -5.98 -7.47 -7.83
N PHE A 156 -5.22 -7.20 -6.76
CA PHE A 156 -3.82 -7.63 -6.65
C PHE A 156 -3.69 -9.16 -6.57
N LEU A 157 -4.38 -9.83 -5.64
CA LEU A 157 -4.29 -11.29 -5.52
C LEU A 157 -4.77 -12.02 -6.80
N PRO A 158 -5.93 -11.66 -7.39
CA PRO A 158 -6.33 -12.19 -8.70
C PRO A 158 -5.30 -11.97 -9.80
N SER A 159 -4.58 -10.84 -9.82
CA SER A 159 -3.53 -10.59 -10.82
C SER A 159 -2.35 -11.56 -10.73
N LEU A 160 -2.14 -12.18 -9.57
CA LEU A 160 -1.16 -13.25 -9.35
C LEU A 160 -1.72 -14.64 -9.67
N GLY A 161 -3.01 -14.73 -10.04
CA GLY A 161 -3.77 -15.97 -10.18
C GLY A 161 -4.29 -16.52 -8.85
N ILE A 162 -4.23 -15.75 -7.76
CA ILE A 162 -4.70 -16.18 -6.44
C ILE A 162 -6.16 -15.75 -6.26
N GLU A 163 -7.06 -16.74 -6.32
CA GLU A 163 -8.47 -16.56 -6.04
C GLU A 163 -8.80 -17.17 -4.67
N LEU A 164 -9.32 -16.34 -3.75
CA LEU A 164 -9.77 -16.79 -2.44
C LEU A 164 -11.17 -17.39 -2.52
N ASP A 165 -11.48 -18.30 -1.60
CA ASP A 165 -12.84 -18.80 -1.46
C ASP A 165 -13.78 -17.67 -1.00
N PRO A 166 -15.09 -17.74 -1.32
CA PRO A 166 -16.04 -16.73 -0.88
C PRO A 166 -15.99 -16.50 0.62
N TYR A 167 -16.00 -15.24 1.05
CA TYR A 167 -16.00 -14.87 2.46
C TYR A 167 -17.28 -15.36 3.15
N ASN A 168 -17.13 -16.00 4.32
CA ASN A 168 -18.23 -16.61 5.07
C ASN A 168 -18.50 -15.94 6.44
N GLY A 169 -17.99 -14.71 6.63
CA GLY A 169 -18.07 -13.99 7.90
C GLY A 169 -16.84 -14.16 8.77
N TYR A 170 -16.71 -13.30 9.78
CA TYR A 170 -15.58 -13.29 10.69
C TYR A 170 -15.53 -14.57 11.54
N ASN A 171 -14.35 -15.18 11.66
CA ASN A 171 -14.12 -16.35 12.49
C ASN A 171 -13.09 -16.06 13.60
N PRO A 172 -13.53 -15.90 14.87
CA PRO A 172 -12.63 -15.61 15.99
C PRO A 172 -11.70 -16.77 16.39
N THR A 173 -11.85 -17.95 15.78
CA THR A 173 -10.98 -19.11 16.07
C THR A 173 -9.76 -19.20 15.17
N ILE A 174 -9.68 -18.36 14.12
CA ILE A 174 -8.54 -18.28 13.22
C ILE A 174 -7.42 -17.49 13.89
N ASP A 175 -6.19 -18.01 13.82
CA ASP A 175 -4.99 -17.25 14.16
C ASP A 175 -4.52 -16.46 12.91
N PRO A 176 -4.64 -15.13 12.90
CA PRO A 176 -4.29 -14.30 11.75
C PRO A 176 -2.78 -14.06 11.63
N SER A 177 -1.98 -14.47 12.64
CA SER A 177 -0.56 -14.13 12.74
C SER A 177 0.19 -14.47 11.45
N ILE A 178 1.07 -13.56 11.02
CA ILE A 178 1.88 -13.79 9.82
C ILE A 178 2.81 -14.97 10.06
N SER A 179 2.75 -15.98 9.19
CA SER A 179 3.64 -17.14 9.25
C SER A 179 5.06 -16.76 8.83
N ASN A 180 6.04 -17.46 9.39
CA ASN A 180 7.44 -17.19 9.09
C ASN A 180 7.76 -17.55 7.63
N GLU A 181 7.15 -18.60 7.10
CA GLU A 181 7.25 -19.03 5.70
C GLU A 181 6.71 -17.96 4.75
N PHE A 182 5.55 -17.35 5.07
CA PHE A 182 5.00 -16.27 4.27
C PHE A 182 5.93 -15.05 4.24
N ALA A 183 6.29 -14.52 5.42
CA ALA A 183 7.06 -13.27 5.50
C ALA A 183 8.52 -13.41 5.05
N THR A 184 9.12 -14.59 5.26
CA THR A 184 10.56 -14.77 5.05
C THR A 184 10.89 -15.29 3.67
N VAL A 185 10.02 -16.08 3.05
CA VAL A 185 10.31 -16.67 1.73
C VAL A 185 9.20 -16.46 0.70
N ALA A 186 7.95 -16.85 0.98
CA ALA A 186 6.93 -16.90 -0.08
C ALA A 186 6.56 -15.51 -0.61
N PHE A 187 6.31 -14.54 0.26
CA PHE A 187 5.93 -13.18 -0.16
C PHE A 187 7.12 -12.32 -0.61
N ARG A 188 8.34 -12.91 -0.66
CA ARG A 188 9.50 -12.31 -1.36
C ARG A 188 9.50 -12.60 -2.86
N MET A 189 8.47 -13.26 -3.38
CA MET A 189 8.24 -13.48 -4.82
C MET A 189 8.48 -12.21 -5.66
N GLY A 190 8.12 -11.04 -5.13
CA GLY A 190 8.24 -9.77 -5.83
C GLY A 190 9.68 -9.39 -6.17
N HIS A 191 10.70 -9.92 -5.48
CA HIS A 191 12.09 -9.51 -5.71
C HIS A 191 12.65 -9.94 -7.06
N SER A 192 12.24 -11.10 -7.60
CA SER A 192 12.63 -11.52 -8.96
C SER A 192 11.82 -10.78 -10.03
N GLN A 193 10.64 -10.28 -9.67
CA GLN A 193 9.72 -9.54 -10.56
C GLN A 193 10.08 -8.05 -10.69
N ILE A 194 11.22 -7.61 -10.16
CA ILE A 194 11.70 -6.23 -10.28
C ILE A 194 12.62 -6.09 -11.48
N GLY A 195 12.26 -5.21 -12.42
CA GLY A 195 13.10 -4.86 -13.57
C GLY A 195 14.24 -3.88 -13.23
N SER A 196 15.25 -3.82 -14.09
CA SER A 196 16.42 -2.94 -13.91
C SER A 196 16.16 -1.46 -14.27
N THR A 197 15.04 -1.18 -14.94
CA THR A 197 14.66 0.17 -15.35
C THR A 197 13.27 0.48 -14.85
N MET A 198 13.12 1.58 -14.13
CA MET A 198 11.83 2.15 -13.78
C MET A 198 11.44 3.19 -14.83
N PHE A 199 10.37 2.91 -15.57
CA PHE A 199 9.85 3.86 -16.53
C PHE A 199 9.24 5.06 -15.80
N ARG A 200 9.55 6.24 -16.33
CA ARG A 200 8.83 7.49 -16.07
C ARG A 200 8.29 7.97 -17.40
N LEU A 201 6.99 8.12 -17.47
CA LEU A 201 6.30 8.49 -18.71
C LEU A 201 5.70 9.88 -18.58
N ASN A 202 5.21 10.45 -19.67
CA ASN A 202 4.34 11.62 -19.70
C ASN A 202 2.89 11.20 -20.07
N GLU A 203 1.98 12.16 -20.22
CA GLU A 203 0.57 11.90 -20.57
C GLU A 203 0.38 11.15 -21.89
N THR A 204 1.32 11.27 -22.84
CA THR A 204 1.28 10.57 -24.13
C THR A 204 2.03 9.24 -24.11
N ARG A 205 2.39 8.71 -22.93
CA ARG A 205 3.17 7.47 -22.74
C ARG A 205 4.55 7.47 -23.40
N MET A 206 5.07 8.66 -23.67
CA MET A 206 6.47 8.84 -24.06
C MET A 206 7.30 9.03 -22.80
N THR A 207 8.61 8.77 -22.88
CA THR A 207 9.56 9.07 -21.79
C THR A 207 9.35 10.49 -21.28
N SER A 208 9.28 10.66 -19.95
CA SER A 208 9.19 11.98 -19.33
C SER A 208 10.42 12.83 -19.66
N PRO A 209 10.34 14.18 -19.56
CA PRO A 209 11.50 15.06 -19.78
C PRO A 209 12.72 14.70 -18.92
N ASP A 210 12.49 14.17 -17.72
CA ASP A 210 13.52 13.76 -16.77
C ASP A 210 14.14 12.39 -17.10
N GLY A 211 13.60 11.66 -18.08
CA GLY A 211 14.10 10.34 -18.50
C GLY A 211 13.59 9.19 -17.65
N HIS A 212 13.94 7.95 -17.99
CA HIS A 212 13.72 6.80 -17.11
C HIS A 212 14.76 6.78 -15.98
N LEU A 213 14.54 5.94 -14.96
CA LEU A 213 15.52 5.70 -13.90
C LEU A 213 16.06 4.28 -13.99
N ALA A 214 17.37 4.12 -13.78
CA ALA A 214 17.86 2.80 -13.39
C ALA A 214 17.31 2.45 -12.00
N LEU A 215 17.05 1.18 -11.71
CA LEU A 215 16.49 0.75 -10.42
C LEU A 215 17.30 1.32 -9.25
N ARG A 216 18.63 1.27 -9.35
CA ARG A 216 19.53 1.77 -8.31
C ARG A 216 19.40 3.27 -8.00
N GLU A 217 18.94 4.06 -8.97
CA GLU A 217 18.79 5.52 -8.83
C GLU A 217 17.51 5.89 -8.08
N GLY A 218 16.58 4.94 -7.92
CA GLY A 218 15.37 5.14 -7.14
C GLY A 218 15.50 4.81 -5.65
N PHE A 219 16.62 4.20 -5.20
CA PHE A 219 16.77 3.80 -3.81
C PHE A 219 17.15 4.96 -2.89
N PHE A 220 16.36 5.21 -1.84
CA PHE A 220 16.61 6.25 -0.82
C PHE A 220 16.88 7.67 -1.37
N ASP A 221 16.45 7.95 -2.60
CA ASP A 221 16.52 9.27 -3.24
C ASP A 221 15.11 9.77 -3.52
N VAL A 222 14.75 10.91 -2.94
CA VAL A 222 13.42 11.53 -3.13
C VAL A 222 13.38 12.51 -4.30
N THR A 223 14.54 12.90 -4.83
CA THR A 223 14.69 13.91 -5.90
C THR A 223 13.81 13.61 -7.12
N PRO A 224 13.66 12.35 -7.58
CA PRO A 224 12.77 12.05 -8.71
C PRO A 224 11.30 12.40 -8.48
N ILE A 225 10.85 12.48 -7.22
CA ILE A 225 9.50 12.89 -6.86
C ILE A 225 9.43 14.40 -6.60
N THR A 226 10.41 14.97 -5.90
CA THR A 226 10.40 16.39 -5.49
C THR A 226 10.83 17.37 -6.57
N GLU A 227 11.49 16.90 -7.63
CA GLU A 227 11.99 17.73 -8.73
C GLU A 227 11.73 17.10 -10.12
N GLY A 228 11.17 15.89 -10.17
CA GLY A 228 11.01 15.08 -11.38
C GLY A 228 9.56 14.88 -11.84
N GLY A 229 8.67 15.83 -11.48
CA GLY A 229 7.26 15.81 -11.88
C GLY A 229 6.33 14.99 -10.98
N GLY A 230 6.72 14.73 -9.73
CA GLY A 230 5.87 14.06 -8.75
C GLY A 230 5.68 12.57 -8.99
N ILE A 231 4.58 12.03 -8.46
CA ILE A 231 4.27 10.60 -8.53
C ILE A 231 3.61 10.16 -9.84
N GLY A 232 3.03 11.10 -10.61
CA GLY A 232 2.27 10.79 -11.82
C GLY A 232 3.11 10.10 -12.91
N PRO A 233 4.29 10.63 -13.31
CA PRO A 233 5.20 9.97 -14.23
C PRO A 233 5.60 8.55 -13.83
N ILE A 234 5.79 8.33 -12.53
CA ILE A 234 6.16 7.03 -11.95
C ILE A 234 4.98 6.07 -12.03
N LEU A 235 3.80 6.45 -11.54
CA LEU A 235 2.60 5.60 -11.57
C LEU A 235 2.19 5.24 -13.00
N ARG A 236 2.31 6.18 -13.95
CA ARG A 236 2.11 5.92 -15.38
C ARG A 236 3.10 4.88 -15.93
N GLY A 237 4.35 4.91 -15.46
CA GLY A 237 5.38 3.96 -15.87
C GLY A 237 5.22 2.58 -15.23
N LEU A 238 4.84 2.51 -13.95
CA LEU A 238 4.55 1.26 -13.24
C LEU A 238 3.40 0.52 -13.93
N ALA A 239 2.31 1.21 -14.24
CA ALA A 239 1.17 0.63 -14.94
C ALA A 239 1.49 0.23 -16.39
N PHE A 240 2.45 0.89 -17.03
CA PHE A 240 2.84 0.58 -18.42
C PHE A 240 3.82 -0.60 -18.53
N ASN A 241 4.59 -0.86 -17.47
CA ASN A 241 5.68 -1.83 -17.53
C ASN A 241 5.17 -3.26 -17.34
N VAL A 242 5.66 -4.18 -18.16
CA VAL A 242 5.48 -5.62 -17.92
C VAL A 242 6.52 -6.06 -16.90
N GLN A 243 6.07 -6.66 -15.81
CA GLN A 243 6.97 -7.21 -14.80
C GLN A 243 7.77 -8.41 -15.36
N PRO A 244 9.06 -8.57 -14.99
CA PRO A 244 9.78 -9.84 -15.13
C PRO A 244 9.04 -11.03 -14.50
N GLU A 245 9.37 -12.24 -14.95
CA GLU A 245 8.80 -13.48 -14.43
C GLU A 245 9.21 -13.73 -12.97
N ASN A 246 8.37 -14.47 -12.23
CA ASN A 246 8.76 -14.94 -10.90
C ASN A 246 9.63 -16.19 -11.04
N ASP A 247 10.95 -16.03 -11.04
CA ASP A 247 11.90 -17.12 -11.28
C ASP A 247 13.19 -16.95 -10.46
N LEU A 248 14.19 -17.79 -10.75
CA LEU A 248 15.51 -17.73 -10.11
C LEU A 248 16.37 -16.52 -10.56
N MET A 249 15.87 -15.68 -11.46
CA MET A 249 16.66 -14.65 -12.13
C MET A 249 16.41 -13.27 -11.54
N PHE A 250 17.31 -12.86 -10.63
CA PHE A 250 17.32 -11.51 -10.07
C PHE A 250 18.12 -10.57 -10.98
N VAL A 251 17.62 -9.35 -11.18
CA VAL A 251 18.33 -8.31 -11.92
C VAL A 251 19.63 -7.90 -11.23
N ASP A 252 20.62 -7.45 -12.01
CA ASP A 252 21.97 -7.12 -11.53
C ASP A 252 21.97 -6.06 -10.41
N ASP A 253 21.07 -5.08 -10.50
CA ASP A 253 20.94 -4.02 -9.50
C ASP A 253 20.57 -4.56 -8.10
N LEU A 254 19.82 -5.67 -8.03
CA LEU A 254 19.46 -6.34 -6.77
C LEU A 254 20.47 -7.43 -6.38
N ARG A 255 21.01 -8.16 -7.36
CA ARG A 255 21.91 -9.29 -7.12
C ARG A 255 23.34 -8.88 -6.81
N ASN A 256 23.82 -7.77 -7.37
CA ASN A 256 25.24 -7.40 -7.28
C ASN A 256 25.48 -6.00 -6.72
N GLN A 257 24.46 -5.13 -6.73
CA GLN A 257 24.62 -3.71 -6.46
C GLN A 257 23.70 -3.17 -5.36
N MET A 258 22.94 -4.03 -4.67
CA MET A 258 21.94 -3.56 -3.71
C MET A 258 22.59 -2.69 -2.63
N PHE A 259 22.18 -1.42 -2.60
CA PHE A 259 22.67 -0.36 -1.69
C PHE A 259 24.19 -0.10 -1.71
N GLY A 260 24.89 -0.48 -2.78
CA GLY A 260 26.34 -0.24 -2.94
C GLY A 260 26.66 0.89 -3.93
N PRO A 261 27.54 1.85 -3.60
CA PRO A 261 28.00 2.81 -4.59
C PRO A 261 28.80 2.12 -5.71
N PRO A 262 28.76 2.65 -6.96
CA PRO A 262 29.47 2.06 -8.09
C PRO A 262 30.95 1.80 -7.79
N GLY A 263 31.40 0.55 -7.96
CA GLY A 263 32.80 0.16 -7.76
C GLY A 263 33.22 -0.10 -6.30
N ALA A 264 32.34 0.10 -5.31
CA ALA A 264 32.60 -0.21 -3.90
C ALA A 264 32.10 -1.61 -3.46
N GLY A 265 31.34 -2.29 -4.33
CA GLY A 265 30.61 -3.52 -4.03
C GLY A 265 29.23 -3.22 -3.43
N GLY A 266 28.22 -3.98 -3.85
CA GLY A 266 26.87 -3.96 -3.27
C GLY A 266 26.55 -5.23 -2.50
N MET A 267 25.33 -5.31 -1.99
CA MET A 267 24.77 -6.53 -1.43
C MET A 267 24.06 -7.36 -2.52
N ASP A 268 23.87 -8.65 -2.22
CA ASP A 268 23.11 -9.59 -3.04
C ASP A 268 21.79 -9.90 -2.33
N LEU A 269 20.68 -9.40 -2.87
CA LEU A 269 19.35 -9.58 -2.27
C LEU A 269 18.94 -11.05 -2.26
N CYS A 270 19.20 -11.81 -3.32
CA CYS A 270 18.86 -13.23 -3.39
C CYS A 270 19.63 -14.03 -2.33
N ALA A 271 20.93 -13.73 -2.17
CA ALA A 271 21.75 -14.34 -1.12
C ALA A 271 21.28 -13.92 0.29
N ILE A 272 20.86 -12.66 0.48
CA ILE A 272 20.30 -12.17 1.75
C ILE A 272 18.98 -12.85 2.07
N ASP A 273 18.07 -13.01 1.10
CA ASP A 273 16.78 -13.67 1.28
C ASP A 273 16.97 -15.15 1.64
N THR A 274 17.86 -15.84 0.90
CA THR A 274 18.24 -17.23 1.19
C THR A 274 18.83 -17.34 2.60
N GLN A 275 19.76 -16.45 2.95
CA GLN A 275 20.38 -16.45 4.28
C GLN A 275 19.41 -16.06 5.39
N ARG A 276 18.38 -15.24 5.09
CA ARG A 276 17.31 -14.89 6.01
C ARG A 276 16.39 -16.08 6.28
N GLY A 277 16.05 -16.87 5.25
CA GLY A 277 15.37 -18.15 5.43
C GLY A 277 16.11 -19.07 6.42
N ARG A 278 17.43 -19.21 6.23
CA ARG A 278 18.29 -19.99 7.14
C ARG A 278 18.38 -19.38 8.55
N ASP A 279 18.48 -18.06 8.66
CA ASP A 279 18.50 -17.34 9.95
C ASP A 279 17.22 -17.58 10.77
N HIS A 280 16.08 -17.57 10.08
CA HIS A 280 14.74 -17.76 10.61
C HIS A 280 14.35 -19.23 10.82
N GLY A 281 15.25 -20.16 10.48
CA GLY A 281 15.00 -21.59 10.65
C GLY A 281 13.91 -22.14 9.73
N ILE A 282 13.68 -21.52 8.57
CA ILE A 282 12.76 -22.06 7.56
C ILE A 282 13.28 -23.45 7.13
N PRO A 283 12.44 -24.50 7.15
CA PRO A 283 12.84 -25.83 6.72
C PRO A 283 13.26 -25.89 5.25
N ASP A 284 13.78 -27.05 4.84
CA ASP A 284 13.97 -27.34 3.42
C ASP A 284 12.63 -27.28 2.66
N PHE A 285 12.73 -27.05 1.36
CA PHE A 285 11.60 -26.83 0.49
C PHE A 285 10.56 -27.97 0.52
N ASN A 286 10.99 -29.23 0.48
CA ASN A 286 10.07 -30.37 0.50
C ASN A 286 9.35 -30.52 1.85
N THR A 287 10.03 -30.19 2.96
CA THR A 287 9.41 -30.14 4.29
C THR A 287 8.38 -29.01 4.38
N VAL A 288 8.65 -27.84 3.79
CA VAL A 288 7.65 -26.76 3.68
C VAL A 288 6.44 -27.22 2.86
N ARG A 289 6.65 -27.84 1.68
CA ARG A 289 5.56 -28.40 0.86
C ARG A 289 4.66 -29.33 1.66
N GLU A 290 5.24 -30.30 2.36
CA GLU A 290 4.50 -31.26 3.17
C GLU A 290 3.72 -30.59 4.31
N ALA A 291 4.29 -29.57 4.97
CA ALA A 291 3.61 -28.81 6.01
C ALA A 291 2.35 -28.08 5.52
N PHE A 292 2.33 -27.67 4.25
CA PHE A 292 1.16 -27.07 3.58
C PHE A 292 0.30 -28.10 2.83
N GLY A 293 0.50 -29.40 3.06
CA GLY A 293 -0.31 -30.48 2.49
C GLY A 293 0.00 -30.81 1.03
N LEU A 294 1.11 -30.31 0.49
CA LEU A 294 1.56 -30.58 -0.87
C LEU A 294 2.41 -31.85 -0.93
N ALA A 295 2.43 -32.49 -2.09
CA ALA A 295 3.25 -33.67 -2.32
C ALA A 295 4.74 -33.29 -2.37
N ARG A 296 5.59 -34.08 -1.72
CA ARG A 296 7.04 -33.97 -1.86
C ARG A 296 7.46 -34.28 -3.29
N TYR A 297 8.42 -33.54 -3.81
CA TYR A 297 9.06 -33.87 -5.07
C TYR A 297 10.21 -34.86 -4.87
N THR A 298 10.44 -35.71 -5.87
CA THR A 298 11.45 -36.78 -5.79
C THR A 298 12.62 -36.59 -6.74
N ASN A 299 12.43 -35.80 -7.79
CA ASN A 299 13.45 -35.49 -8.79
C ASN A 299 13.34 -34.02 -9.22
N TRP A 300 14.44 -33.46 -9.74
CA TRP A 300 14.46 -32.08 -10.27
C TRP A 300 13.44 -31.82 -11.37
N SER A 301 13.17 -32.82 -12.21
CA SER A 301 12.15 -32.73 -13.27
C SER A 301 10.71 -32.68 -12.75
N ASP A 302 10.49 -32.99 -11.46
CA ASP A 302 9.19 -32.81 -10.82
C ASP A 302 8.99 -31.35 -10.38
N PHE A 303 10.08 -30.60 -10.15
CA PHE A 303 10.07 -29.19 -9.76
C PHE A 303 9.84 -28.27 -10.96
N THR A 304 10.62 -28.49 -12.02
CA THR A 304 10.66 -27.61 -13.19
C THR A 304 10.88 -28.37 -14.49
N SER A 305 10.32 -27.84 -15.56
CA SER A 305 10.57 -28.30 -16.93
C SER A 305 11.79 -27.64 -17.59
N ASP A 306 12.40 -26.62 -16.97
CA ASP A 306 13.61 -25.97 -17.48
C ASP A 306 14.89 -26.77 -17.18
N ASN A 307 15.49 -27.32 -18.23
CA ASN A 307 16.72 -28.08 -18.14
C ASN A 307 17.91 -27.28 -17.61
N ALA A 308 17.97 -25.96 -17.87
CA ALA A 308 19.07 -25.13 -17.36
C ALA A 308 18.97 -24.96 -15.85
N THR A 309 17.77 -24.74 -15.33
CA THR A 309 17.48 -24.72 -13.89
C THR A 309 17.77 -26.08 -13.24
N ILE A 310 17.35 -27.19 -13.85
CA ILE A 310 17.68 -28.54 -13.36
C ILE A 310 19.20 -28.72 -13.23
N GLU A 311 19.97 -28.34 -14.25
CA GLU A 311 21.44 -28.45 -14.22
C GLU A 311 22.04 -27.56 -13.12
N ALA A 312 21.55 -26.34 -12.96
CA ALA A 312 22.00 -25.41 -11.92
C ALA A 312 21.71 -25.93 -10.51
N LEU A 313 20.52 -26.45 -10.26
CA LEU A 313 20.12 -27.05 -8.98
C LEU A 313 20.97 -28.28 -8.67
N ASN A 314 21.15 -29.17 -9.64
CA ASN A 314 21.95 -30.39 -9.47
C ASN A 314 23.44 -30.10 -9.20
N ASN A 315 23.95 -28.95 -9.66
CA ASN A 315 25.31 -28.49 -9.35
C ASN A 315 25.42 -27.79 -7.99
N THR A 316 24.30 -27.31 -7.42
CA THR A 316 24.26 -26.49 -6.21
C THR A 316 23.88 -27.29 -4.97
N TYR A 317 22.89 -28.16 -5.09
CA TYR A 317 22.34 -28.97 -4.01
C TYR A 317 22.62 -30.46 -4.26
N PRO A 318 22.84 -31.26 -3.19
CA PRO A 318 23.09 -32.69 -3.35
C PRO A 318 21.85 -33.45 -3.85
N ASP A 319 20.66 -33.02 -3.44
CA ASP A 319 19.36 -33.60 -3.79
C ASP A 319 18.21 -32.62 -3.54
N VAL A 320 17.01 -33.02 -3.95
CA VAL A 320 15.76 -32.25 -3.84
C VAL A 320 15.34 -31.96 -2.40
N ASP A 321 15.80 -32.75 -1.42
CA ASP A 321 15.46 -32.60 0.00
C ASP A 321 16.40 -31.62 0.73
N SER A 322 17.37 -31.05 0.01
CA SER A 322 18.38 -30.13 0.57
C SER A 322 18.18 -28.67 0.11
N VAL A 323 17.15 -28.39 -0.68
CA VAL A 323 16.91 -27.09 -1.32
C VAL A 323 16.36 -26.10 -0.29
N ASP A 324 16.95 -24.89 -0.24
CA ASP A 324 16.40 -23.79 0.55
C ASP A 324 14.99 -23.42 0.05
N ALA A 325 14.01 -23.24 0.95
CA ALA A 325 12.61 -23.04 0.57
C ALA A 325 12.38 -21.95 -0.49
N LEU A 326 13.04 -20.79 -0.37
CA LEU A 326 12.95 -19.72 -1.38
C LEU A 326 13.39 -20.18 -2.77
N ILE A 327 14.51 -20.89 -2.86
CA ILE A 327 15.06 -21.35 -4.14
C ILE A 327 14.16 -22.40 -4.76
N GLY A 328 13.63 -23.33 -3.94
CA GLY A 328 12.66 -24.31 -4.42
C GLY A 328 11.39 -23.64 -4.96
N MET A 329 10.85 -22.67 -4.22
CA MET A 329 9.65 -21.92 -4.60
C MET A 329 9.82 -21.12 -5.91
N LEU A 330 10.97 -20.45 -6.09
CA LEU A 330 11.27 -19.69 -7.32
C LEU A 330 11.62 -20.60 -8.52
N ALA A 331 12.01 -21.84 -8.26
CA ALA A 331 12.32 -22.81 -9.30
C ALA A 331 11.09 -23.55 -9.81
N GLU A 332 9.97 -23.55 -9.07
CA GLU A 332 8.76 -24.25 -9.50
C GLU A 332 8.19 -23.67 -10.80
N ASP A 333 7.80 -24.57 -11.72
CA ASP A 333 6.99 -24.17 -12.87
C ASP A 333 5.68 -23.51 -12.37
N HIS A 334 5.27 -22.44 -13.05
CA HIS A 334 4.08 -21.70 -12.65
C HIS A 334 2.81 -22.53 -12.86
N VAL A 335 1.86 -22.38 -11.94
CA VAL A 335 0.53 -22.96 -12.07
C VAL A 335 -0.22 -22.26 -13.22
N GLU A 336 -1.10 -22.98 -13.90
CA GLU A 336 -1.90 -22.42 -15.00
C GLU A 336 -2.65 -21.14 -14.57
N ASN A 337 -2.51 -20.06 -15.35
CA ASN A 337 -3.07 -18.73 -15.07
C ASN A 337 -2.59 -18.09 -13.76
N SER A 338 -1.41 -18.47 -13.25
CA SER A 338 -0.78 -17.86 -12.09
C SER A 338 0.62 -17.38 -12.45
N ALA A 339 1.08 -16.32 -11.77
CA ALA A 339 2.46 -15.86 -11.86
C ALA A 339 3.40 -16.62 -10.93
N LEU A 340 2.92 -17.68 -10.26
CA LEU A 340 3.58 -18.34 -9.13
C LEU A 340 3.59 -19.86 -9.30
N GLY A 341 4.62 -20.50 -8.74
CA GLY A 341 4.65 -21.94 -8.51
C GLY A 341 3.63 -22.40 -7.46
N GLU A 342 3.36 -23.71 -7.42
CA GLU A 342 2.34 -24.32 -6.55
C GLU A 342 2.54 -23.99 -5.06
N THR A 343 3.78 -24.03 -4.57
CA THR A 343 4.08 -23.81 -3.16
C THR A 343 3.86 -22.36 -2.75
N MET A 344 4.37 -21.38 -3.53
CA MET A 344 4.12 -19.95 -3.25
C MET A 344 2.63 -19.65 -3.30
N HIS A 345 1.94 -20.17 -4.33
CA HIS A 345 0.51 -19.97 -4.51
C HIS A 345 -0.28 -20.41 -3.26
N VAL A 346 -0.03 -21.61 -2.75
CA VAL A 346 -0.73 -22.14 -1.58
C VAL A 346 -0.42 -21.34 -0.31
N ILE A 347 0.85 -21.02 -0.04
CA ILE A 347 1.24 -20.29 1.17
C ILE A 347 0.63 -18.88 1.18
N ILE A 348 0.68 -18.19 0.04
CA ILE A 348 0.14 -16.83 -0.07
C ILE A 348 -1.39 -16.86 0.03
N LYS A 349 -2.06 -17.77 -0.68
CA LYS A 349 -3.53 -17.95 -0.57
C LYS A 349 -3.95 -18.24 0.86
N GLU A 350 -3.25 -19.14 1.54
CA GLU A 350 -3.51 -19.54 2.93
C GLU A 350 -3.39 -18.35 3.88
N GLN A 351 -2.28 -17.60 3.81
CA GLN A 351 -2.04 -16.47 4.71
C GLN A 351 -3.07 -15.35 4.49
N PHE A 352 -3.37 -14.99 3.25
CA PHE A 352 -4.36 -13.95 2.95
C PHE A 352 -5.79 -14.37 3.34
N THR A 353 -6.11 -15.66 3.24
CA THR A 353 -7.38 -16.21 3.75
C THR A 353 -7.47 -16.05 5.27
N ARG A 354 -6.44 -16.43 6.02
CA ARG A 354 -6.43 -16.25 7.49
C ARG A 354 -6.49 -14.78 7.91
N LEU A 355 -5.82 -13.89 7.18
CA LEU A 355 -5.90 -12.45 7.41
C LEU A 355 -7.34 -11.95 7.24
N ARG A 356 -8.00 -12.29 6.13
CA ARG A 356 -9.37 -11.85 5.84
C ARG A 356 -10.38 -12.42 6.83
N ASP A 357 -10.34 -13.74 7.00
CA ASP A 357 -11.36 -14.47 7.75
C ASP A 357 -11.18 -14.32 9.27
N GLY A 358 -9.94 -14.03 9.72
CA GLY A 358 -9.59 -13.77 11.11
C GLY A 358 -9.63 -12.29 11.51
N ASP A 359 -9.95 -11.36 10.60
CA ASP A 359 -10.06 -9.94 10.92
C ASP A 359 -11.51 -9.53 11.19
N ARG A 360 -11.75 -9.04 12.41
CA ARG A 360 -13.05 -8.51 12.82
C ARG A 360 -13.37 -7.16 12.16
N LEU A 361 -12.34 -6.44 11.72
CA LEU A 361 -12.43 -5.12 11.10
C LEU A 361 -12.27 -5.16 9.58
N TYR A 362 -12.18 -6.35 8.97
CA TYR A 362 -12.25 -6.50 7.52
C TYR A 362 -13.46 -5.73 6.99
N TYR A 363 -13.26 -4.90 5.95
CA TYR A 363 -14.29 -3.98 5.46
C TYR A 363 -15.60 -4.66 5.06
N GLY A 364 -15.53 -5.93 4.66
CA GLY A 364 -16.69 -6.75 4.30
C GLY A 364 -17.24 -7.64 5.41
N SER A 365 -16.72 -7.52 6.64
CA SER A 365 -17.24 -8.23 7.81
C SER A 365 -18.63 -7.72 8.22
N GLU A 366 -19.38 -8.56 8.93
CA GLU A 366 -20.68 -8.20 9.50
C GLU A 366 -20.60 -7.13 10.61
N PHE A 367 -19.38 -6.82 11.09
CA PHE A 367 -19.12 -5.79 12.10
C PHE A 367 -18.68 -4.45 11.49
N SER A 368 -18.46 -4.40 10.17
CA SER A 368 -18.06 -3.21 9.46
C SER A 368 -19.15 -2.13 9.52
N GLU A 369 -18.75 -0.91 9.88
CA GLU A 369 -19.62 0.27 9.82
C GLU A 369 -19.78 0.82 8.40
N LEU A 370 -19.10 0.22 7.41
CA LEU A 370 -19.11 0.65 6.01
C LEU A 370 -20.19 -0.02 5.16
N GLY A 371 -21.14 -0.74 5.78
CA GLY A 371 -22.15 -1.53 5.06
C GLY A 371 -22.94 -0.74 4.00
N ASP A 372 -23.23 0.54 4.27
CA ASP A 372 -23.98 1.40 3.33
C ASP A 372 -23.16 1.84 2.10
N ILE A 373 -21.82 1.72 2.14
CA ILE A 373 -20.90 2.12 1.07
C ILE A 373 -19.98 0.99 0.61
N GLN A 374 -20.28 -0.25 1.02
CA GLN A 374 -19.46 -1.42 0.67
C GLN A 374 -19.45 -1.67 -0.84
N ASP A 375 -20.57 -1.47 -1.52
CA ASP A 375 -20.65 -1.59 -2.98
C ASP A 375 -19.80 -0.51 -3.70
N ASP A 376 -19.70 0.69 -3.13
CA ASP A 376 -18.85 1.76 -3.65
C ASP A 376 -17.36 1.43 -3.47
N ILE A 377 -17.00 0.78 -2.34
CA ILE A 377 -15.64 0.29 -2.08
C ILE A 377 -15.29 -0.87 -3.03
N ASN A 378 -16.20 -1.82 -3.23
CA ASN A 378 -16.01 -2.95 -4.14
C ASN A 378 -15.85 -2.53 -5.61
N SER A 379 -16.47 -1.41 -5.99
CA SER A 379 -16.41 -0.88 -7.36
C SER A 379 -15.30 0.15 -7.58
N THR A 380 -14.64 0.62 -6.52
CA THR A 380 -13.49 1.52 -6.63
C THR A 380 -12.20 0.72 -6.83
N THR A 381 -11.53 0.92 -7.95
CA THR A 381 -10.26 0.24 -8.28
C THR A 381 -9.04 1.08 -7.89
N LEU A 382 -7.84 0.49 -7.95
CA LEU A 382 -6.59 1.25 -7.83
C LEU A 382 -6.46 2.31 -8.95
N ALA A 383 -7.00 2.05 -10.15
CA ALA A 383 -7.07 3.05 -11.21
C ALA A 383 -7.86 4.28 -10.77
N ASP A 384 -9.02 4.10 -10.11
CA ASP A 384 -9.82 5.20 -9.60
C ASP A 384 -9.06 6.01 -8.53
N VAL A 385 -8.37 5.34 -7.61
CA VAL A 385 -7.57 6.01 -6.58
C VAL A 385 -6.44 6.81 -7.21
N ILE A 386 -5.75 6.27 -8.22
CA ILE A 386 -4.70 6.98 -8.99
C ILE A 386 -5.29 8.24 -9.64
N LEU A 387 -6.37 8.09 -10.40
CA LEU A 387 -6.96 9.21 -11.14
C LEU A 387 -7.47 10.31 -10.17
N ARG A 388 -8.05 9.95 -9.02
CA ARG A 388 -8.59 10.91 -8.03
C ARG A 388 -7.52 11.76 -7.35
N ASN A 389 -6.27 11.30 -7.34
CA ASN A 389 -5.19 11.86 -6.50
C ASN A 389 -3.94 12.28 -7.29
N THR A 390 -4.04 12.29 -8.63
CA THR A 390 -2.97 12.70 -9.54
C THR A 390 -3.53 13.51 -10.70
N GLU A 391 -2.63 14.08 -11.51
CA GLU A 391 -2.96 14.77 -12.75
C GLU A 391 -3.27 13.83 -13.92
N ILE A 392 -3.14 12.51 -13.73
CA ILE A 392 -3.32 11.50 -14.77
C ILE A 392 -4.80 11.49 -15.22
N GLU A 393 -5.03 11.67 -16.52
CA GLU A 393 -6.41 11.70 -17.06
C GLU A 393 -6.92 10.33 -17.51
N ARG A 394 -6.01 9.42 -17.89
CA ARG A 394 -6.34 8.11 -18.45
C ARG A 394 -5.37 7.06 -17.96
N ILE A 395 -5.87 5.88 -17.64
CA ILE A 395 -5.07 4.70 -17.28
C ILE A 395 -5.90 3.43 -17.57
N GLN A 396 -5.28 2.27 -17.70
CA GLN A 396 -6.05 1.04 -17.82
C GLN A 396 -6.83 0.76 -16.54
N CYS A 397 -8.01 0.14 -16.65
CA CYS A 397 -8.91 -0.03 -15.51
C CYS A 397 -8.38 -1.00 -14.45
N ASN A 398 -7.71 -2.07 -14.88
CA ASN A 398 -6.96 -2.94 -13.99
C ASN A 398 -5.48 -2.67 -14.19
N VAL A 399 -4.90 -1.87 -13.29
CA VAL A 399 -3.49 -1.42 -13.38
C VAL A 399 -2.48 -2.51 -13.07
N PHE A 400 -2.91 -3.68 -12.61
CA PHE A 400 -2.04 -4.84 -12.42
C PHE A 400 -1.74 -5.59 -13.73
N PHE A 401 -2.49 -5.31 -14.80
CA PHE A 401 -2.17 -5.78 -16.15
C PHE A 401 -1.67 -4.62 -17.00
N SER A 402 -0.48 -4.78 -17.60
CA SER A 402 0.14 -3.75 -18.43
C SER A 402 -0.66 -3.56 -19.73
N GLU A 403 -1.03 -2.31 -20.02
CA GLU A 403 -1.56 -1.88 -21.31
C GLU A 403 -0.65 -0.80 -21.91
N GLN A 404 -0.23 -0.99 -23.16
CA GLN A 404 0.70 -0.11 -23.85
C GLN A 404 0.02 0.77 -24.91
N VAL A 405 -1.22 0.45 -25.29
CA VAL A 405 -2.02 1.17 -26.27
C VAL A 405 -2.92 2.18 -25.55
N LEU A 406 -2.60 3.47 -25.70
CA LEU A 406 -3.33 4.56 -25.03
C LEU A 406 -4.84 4.57 -25.31
N ASP A 407 -5.25 4.15 -26.51
CA ASP A 407 -6.66 4.09 -26.91
C ASP A 407 -7.43 2.93 -26.26
N GLU A 408 -6.72 1.92 -25.74
CA GLU A 408 -7.26 0.78 -24.98
C GLU A 408 -7.34 1.09 -23.46
N MET A 409 -6.91 2.28 -23.03
CA MET A 409 -7.10 2.74 -21.64
C MET A 409 -8.55 3.17 -21.40
N GLU A 410 -9.31 2.26 -20.79
CA GLU A 410 -10.74 2.38 -20.59
C GLU A 410 -11.13 3.29 -19.42
N CYS A 411 -10.27 3.43 -18.40
CA CYS A 411 -10.57 4.21 -17.21
C CYS A 411 -10.17 5.67 -17.35
N LYS A 412 -11.15 6.55 -17.13
CA LYS A 412 -11.06 8.00 -17.30
C LYS A 412 -11.85 8.66 -16.19
N LEU A 413 -11.27 9.65 -15.52
CA LEU A 413 -12.10 10.58 -14.76
C LEU A 413 -12.80 11.51 -15.74
N GLN A 414 -14.13 11.55 -15.70
CA GLN A 414 -14.85 12.64 -16.34
C GLN A 414 -14.52 13.92 -15.58
N ASN A 415 -13.76 14.83 -16.21
CA ASN A 415 -13.73 16.21 -15.76
C ASN A 415 -15.19 16.71 -15.71
N LYS A 416 -15.73 16.95 -14.52
CA LYS A 416 -16.85 17.87 -14.40
C LYS A 416 -16.30 19.21 -14.89
N GLU A 417 -16.65 19.59 -16.12
CA GLU A 417 -16.36 20.93 -16.60
C GLU A 417 -16.89 21.91 -15.55
N VAL A 418 -15.99 22.58 -14.83
CA VAL A 418 -16.32 23.81 -14.15
C VAL A 418 -16.63 24.76 -15.30
N THR A 419 -17.90 24.93 -15.63
CA THR A 419 -18.33 26.00 -16.52
C THR A 419 -17.92 27.29 -15.84
N SER A 420 -16.73 27.77 -16.19
CA SER A 420 -16.28 29.11 -15.86
C SER A 420 -17.33 30.03 -16.43
N GLY A 421 -18.07 30.69 -15.53
CA GLY A 421 -18.96 31.79 -15.87
C GLY A 421 -18.13 32.91 -16.46
N GLY A 422 -17.81 32.79 -17.75
CA GLY A 422 -17.10 33.78 -18.53
C GLY A 422 -17.98 35.00 -18.70
N LEU A 423 -17.72 36.03 -17.90
CA LEU A 423 -18.01 37.40 -18.28
C LEU A 423 -17.25 37.68 -19.58
N ASN A 424 -17.95 37.78 -20.71
CA ASN A 424 -17.58 38.74 -21.73
C ASN A 424 -18.74 39.17 -22.61
N ASN A 425 -18.77 40.49 -22.78
CA ASN A 425 -19.71 41.29 -23.54
C ASN A 425 -19.61 41.01 -25.05
N ASN A 426 -20.72 41.28 -25.73
CA ASN A 426 -20.94 41.42 -27.17
C ASN A 426 -21.63 40.23 -27.82
N ASN A 427 -22.94 40.36 -28.04
CA ASN A 427 -23.63 39.84 -29.23
C ASN A 427 -24.91 40.64 -29.46
N GLU A 428 -24.98 41.38 -30.57
CA GLU A 428 -26.25 41.54 -31.28
C GLU A 428 -26.47 40.30 -32.18
N PRO A 429 -27.73 39.88 -32.40
CA PRO A 429 -28.04 38.52 -32.80
C PRO A 429 -28.26 38.39 -34.31
N SER A 430 -27.90 37.23 -34.87
CA SER A 430 -28.55 36.73 -36.08
C SER A 430 -28.57 35.21 -36.08
N GLY A 431 -29.73 34.61 -36.41
CA GLY A 431 -29.81 33.21 -36.82
C GLY A 431 -30.68 32.26 -36.00
N THR A 432 -31.97 32.58 -35.87
CA THR A 432 -33.16 31.70 -35.75
C THR A 432 -32.99 30.17 -35.71
N LEU A 433 -33.51 29.56 -34.64
CA LEU A 433 -34.13 28.22 -34.62
C LEU A 433 -35.55 28.32 -34.01
N SER A 434 -36.49 27.60 -34.60
CA SER A 434 -37.94 27.75 -34.49
C SER A 434 -38.55 27.34 -33.14
N GLY A 435 -39.47 28.16 -32.64
CA GLY A 435 -40.14 28.03 -31.33
C GLY A 435 -41.27 26.98 -31.24
N ALA A 436 -41.05 25.75 -31.68
CA ALA A 436 -42.04 24.66 -31.52
C ALA A 436 -41.64 23.56 -30.51
N ASP A 437 -40.37 23.45 -30.11
CA ASP A 437 -39.89 22.32 -29.28
C ASP A 437 -39.55 22.69 -27.82
N ILE A 438 -39.75 23.93 -27.40
CA ILE A 438 -39.39 24.41 -26.03
C ILE A 438 -40.60 24.50 -25.06
N ILE A 439 -41.82 24.23 -25.53
CA ILE A 439 -43.04 24.44 -24.71
C ILE A 439 -43.52 23.17 -23.96
N LYS A 440 -42.92 21.98 -24.18
CA LYS A 440 -43.42 20.73 -23.58
C LYS A 440 -42.89 20.33 -22.21
N TYR A 441 -41.83 20.96 -21.68
CA TYR A 441 -41.19 20.49 -20.43
C TYR A 441 -40.88 21.55 -19.37
N THR A 442 -41.22 22.83 -19.57
CA THR A 442 -40.84 23.92 -18.64
C THR A 442 -42.00 24.53 -17.83
N VAL A 443 -43.25 24.10 -18.06
CA VAL A 443 -44.44 24.64 -17.34
C VAL A 443 -44.93 23.76 -16.18
N PRO A 444 -44.79 22.41 -16.16
CA PRO A 444 -45.22 21.61 -15.00
C PRO A 444 -44.27 21.68 -13.79
N LEU A 445 -42.97 21.89 -14.01
CA LEU A 445 -41.95 21.83 -12.94
C LEU A 445 -41.95 23.09 -12.05
N LEU A 446 -42.27 24.26 -12.61
CA LEU A 446 -42.39 25.52 -11.87
C LEU A 446 -43.67 25.60 -11.00
N LEU A 447 -44.73 24.88 -11.36
CA LEU A 447 -45.96 24.80 -10.56
C LEU A 447 -45.81 23.89 -9.33
N ILE A 448 -45.02 22.82 -9.41
CA ILE A 448 -44.77 21.91 -8.28
C ILE A 448 -43.92 22.59 -7.19
N ILE A 449 -42.94 23.40 -7.59
CA ILE A 449 -42.07 24.13 -6.65
C ILE A 449 -42.85 25.24 -5.91
N ILE A 450 -43.80 25.92 -6.57
CA ILE A 450 -44.64 26.94 -5.92
C ILE A 450 -45.66 26.32 -4.95
N VAL A 451 -46.20 25.13 -5.24
CA VAL A 451 -47.14 24.43 -4.34
C VAL A 451 -46.44 23.90 -3.09
N LEU A 452 -45.19 23.43 -3.19
CA LEU A 452 -44.41 22.96 -2.04
C LEU A 452 -43.94 24.11 -1.13
N ILE A 453 -43.62 25.28 -1.69
CA ILE A 453 -43.24 26.47 -0.91
C ILE A 453 -44.45 27.07 -0.15
N LEU A 454 -45.68 26.91 -0.67
CA LEU A 454 -46.89 27.37 0.01
C LEU A 454 -47.45 26.37 1.04
N ALA A 455 -47.15 25.07 0.91
CA ALA A 455 -47.58 24.04 1.86
C ALA A 455 -46.76 24.01 3.17
N ASN A 456 -45.52 24.52 3.16
CA ASN A 456 -44.67 24.58 4.36
C ASN A 456 -44.84 25.86 5.20
N ALA A 457 -45.68 26.80 4.77
CA ALA A 457 -45.92 28.07 5.49
C ALA A 457 -47.11 28.02 6.48
N GLN A 458 -47.69 26.84 6.74
CA GLN A 458 -48.89 26.70 7.60
C GLN A 458 -48.79 25.71 8.78
N SER A 459 -47.63 25.14 9.10
CA SER A 459 -47.51 24.19 10.23
C SER A 459 -46.65 24.64 11.43
N ASN A 460 -45.98 25.80 11.38
CA ASN A 460 -45.14 26.26 12.50
C ASN A 460 -45.72 27.49 13.22
N SER A 461 -46.84 27.30 13.92
CA SER A 461 -47.13 28.09 15.13
C SER A 461 -48.01 27.30 16.09
N SER A 462 -47.40 26.61 17.04
CA SER A 462 -47.92 26.33 18.40
C SER A 462 -47.03 25.30 19.09
N ASN A 463 -46.24 25.77 20.06
CA ASN A 463 -45.94 25.14 21.37
C ASN A 463 -44.47 25.31 21.78
N VAL A 464 -44.21 26.44 22.43
CA VAL A 464 -43.22 26.59 23.49
C VAL A 464 -43.97 26.38 24.82
N ILE A 465 -43.41 25.63 25.78
CA ILE A 465 -43.25 26.02 27.21
C ILE A 465 -42.66 24.85 28.05
N GLU A 466 -41.45 25.14 28.57
CA GLU A 466 -40.85 24.84 29.90
C GLU A 466 -40.71 23.40 30.44
N LYS A 467 -39.46 23.05 30.83
CA LYS A 467 -38.97 23.21 32.22
C LYS A 467 -37.46 22.96 32.41
N LYS A 468 -36.88 23.78 33.32
CA LYS A 468 -35.57 23.72 34.01
C LYS A 468 -35.43 22.37 34.80
N GLU A 469 -34.29 21.89 35.29
CA GLU A 469 -33.20 22.53 36.05
C GLU A 469 -32.09 21.50 36.40
N LYS A 470 -30.81 21.95 36.45
CA LYS A 470 -29.63 21.57 37.28
C LYS A 470 -29.34 20.12 37.75
N ALA A 471 -28.07 19.69 37.62
CA ALA A 471 -27.14 19.27 38.71
C ALA A 471 -25.79 18.77 38.10
N GLU A 472 -24.66 19.44 38.37
CA GLU A 472 -23.55 19.04 39.28
C GLU A 472 -22.55 17.99 38.73
N LYS A 473 -21.28 18.44 38.56
CA LYS A 473 -20.03 17.67 38.54
C LYS A 473 -19.50 17.60 40.01
N PRO A 474 -18.71 16.59 40.45
CA PRO A 474 -17.25 16.63 40.18
C PRO A 474 -16.43 15.30 40.21
N LEU A 475 -15.35 15.31 39.40
CA LEU A 475 -13.92 14.95 39.64
C LEU A 475 -13.42 13.57 40.17
N LEU A 476 -12.17 13.29 39.74
CA LEU A 476 -11.09 12.38 40.22
C LEU A 476 -11.04 11.02 39.49
N ASN A 477 -9.91 10.46 39.02
CA ASN A 477 -8.47 10.75 39.04
C ASN A 477 -7.83 9.85 37.94
N GLU A 478 -6.86 10.33 37.19
CA GLU A 478 -5.90 9.47 36.46
C GLU A 478 -4.49 9.83 36.90
N ASP A 479 -3.78 8.82 37.40
CA ASP A 479 -2.36 8.86 37.74
C ASP A 479 -1.55 8.56 36.46
N GLU A 480 -0.76 9.53 36.01
CA GLU A 480 0.27 9.35 34.98
C GLU A 480 1.52 8.68 35.60
N ASN A 481 1.94 7.55 35.03
CA ASN A 481 3.34 7.11 35.11
C ASN A 481 3.63 6.12 33.97
N GLY A 482 4.33 6.59 32.94
CA GLY A 482 4.77 5.77 31.82
C GLY A 482 5.95 6.41 31.12
N SER A 483 7.15 6.25 31.70
CA SER A 483 8.41 6.61 31.05
C SER A 483 8.63 5.73 29.82
N GLN A 484 8.49 6.29 28.62
CA GLN A 484 8.91 5.64 27.38
C GLN A 484 10.42 5.75 27.21
N SER A 485 11.09 4.60 27.16
CA SER A 485 12.48 4.48 26.72
C SER A 485 12.52 4.51 25.20
N ILE A 486 13.05 5.61 24.64
CA ILE A 486 13.38 5.77 23.23
C ILE A 486 14.60 4.89 22.92
N LEU A 487 14.46 3.88 22.06
CA LEU A 487 15.59 3.16 21.48
C LEU A 487 15.68 3.50 19.99
N SER A 488 16.66 4.35 19.69
CA SER A 488 17.12 4.70 18.36
C SER A 488 17.70 3.48 17.63
N TYR A 489 17.22 3.20 16.42
CA TYR A 489 17.85 2.27 15.49
C TYR A 489 19.10 2.94 14.90
N GLY A 490 20.27 2.58 15.42
CA GLY A 490 21.57 2.99 14.89
C GLY A 490 22.40 1.77 14.51
N LEU A 491 22.74 1.65 13.23
CA LEU A 491 23.96 0.98 12.80
C LEU A 491 25.14 1.78 13.38
N ASN A 492 25.59 1.44 14.59
CA ASN A 492 26.81 2.02 15.13
C ASN A 492 28.02 1.42 14.40
N SER A 493 28.60 2.19 13.48
CA SER A 493 29.97 1.98 13.00
C SER A 493 30.94 2.73 13.92
N GLU A 494 31.37 2.08 15.00
CA GLU A 494 32.60 2.50 15.69
C GLU A 494 33.80 2.14 14.81
N ILE A 495 34.42 3.17 14.21
CA ILE A 495 35.74 3.10 13.61
C ILE A 495 36.74 3.13 14.78
N LEU A 496 37.33 1.98 15.10
CA LEU A 496 38.55 1.93 15.90
C LEU A 496 39.73 2.27 14.98
N ASP A 497 40.30 3.44 15.25
CA ASP A 497 41.60 3.90 14.78
C ASP A 497 42.68 3.27 15.67
N ASP A 498 43.57 2.48 15.09
CA ASP A 498 44.90 2.11 15.62
C ASP A 498 45.74 1.83 14.36
N GLY A 499 46.92 2.43 14.17
CA GLY A 499 48.02 2.48 15.12
C GLY A 499 49.03 1.42 14.72
#